data_AF-B9DWA9-F1
#
_entry.id   AF-B9DWA9-F1
#
_cell.length_a   1.000
_cell.length_b   1.000
_cell.length_c   1.000
_cell.angle_alpha   90.00
_cell.angle_beta   90.00
_cell.angle_gamma   90.00
#
_symmetry.space_group_name_H-M   'P 1'
#
loop_
_entity.id
_entity.type
_entity.pdbx_description
1 polymer ?
#
loop_
_entity_poly.entity_id
_entity_poly.type
_entity_poly.pdbx_seq_one_letter_code
_entity_poly.pdbx_strand_id
1 'polypeptide(L)' 'MLISPSAELGNRVEHLNDGYWHVKKEFLNSWTESDQKLLDSCNQMLKDYRSDRAKFVFDEDID' A
#
# COMPACT_ATOMS: atom_id res chain seq x y z
N MET A 1 12.17 -4.24 2.89
CA MET A 1 11.35 -4.72 1.76
C MET A 1 10.52 -3.54 1.27
N LEU A 2 10.58 -3.18 -0.01
CA LEU A 2 9.57 -2.32 -0.61
C LEU A 2 8.34 -3.18 -0.91
N ILE A 3 7.22 -2.91 -0.23
CA ILE A 3 5.94 -3.51 -0.61
C ILE A 3 5.41 -2.67 -1.77
N SER A 4 5.48 -3.25 -2.96
CA SER A 4 5.06 -2.63 -4.20
C SER A 4 3.90 -3.41 -4.83
N PRO A 5 3.02 -2.73 -5.59
CA PRO A 5 1.98 -3.36 -6.38
C PRO A 5 2.59 -4.35 -7.39
N SER A 6 1.76 -5.26 -7.91
CA SER A 6 2.15 -6.11 -9.03
C SER A 6 2.59 -5.26 -10.23
N ALA A 7 3.39 -5.84 -11.14
CA ALA A 7 3.83 -5.14 -12.35
C ALA A 7 2.65 -4.62 -13.21
N GLU A 8 1.51 -5.33 -13.19
CA GLU A 8 0.27 -4.91 -13.85
C GLU A 8 -0.33 -3.65 -13.23
N LEU A 9 -0.27 -3.51 -11.90
CA LEU A 9 -0.79 -2.35 -11.20
C LEU A 9 0.19 -1.18 -11.17
N GLY A 10 1.51 -1.45 -11.13
CA GLY A 10 2.55 -0.44 -10.90
C GLY A 10 2.51 0.75 -11.88
N ASN A 11 2.07 0.53 -13.12
CA ASN A 11 1.92 1.61 -14.10
C ASN A 11 0.65 2.45 -13.90
N ARG A 12 -0.37 1.88 -13.25
CA ARG A 12 -1.71 2.44 -13.08
C ARG A 12 -1.94 3.11 -11.74
N VAL A 13 -1.01 2.93 -10.81
CA VAL A 13 -1.08 3.46 -9.44
C VAL A 13 0.11 4.36 -9.14
N GLU A 14 -0.05 5.24 -8.18
CA GLU A 14 0.96 6.17 -7.68
C GLU A 14 1.05 6.08 -6.16
N HIS A 15 2.24 6.31 -5.62
CA HIS A 15 2.46 6.34 -4.19
C HIS A 15 2.29 7.78 -3.71
N LEU A 16 1.32 8.02 -2.83
CA LEU A 16 1.06 9.36 -2.30
C LEU A 16 1.77 9.57 -0.96
N ASN A 17 1.82 10.82 -0.50
CA ASN A 17 2.49 11.22 0.75
C ASN A 17 1.83 10.65 2.03
N ASP A 18 0.63 10.09 1.93
CA ASP A 18 0.02 9.30 3.01
C ASP A 18 0.68 7.91 3.17
N GLY A 19 1.55 7.58 2.21
CA GLY A 19 2.34 6.39 2.20
C GLY A 19 1.58 5.15 1.73
N TYR A 20 0.44 5.32 1.06
CA TYR A 20 -0.32 4.24 0.41
C TYR A 20 -0.28 4.37 -1.11
N TRP A 21 -0.66 3.31 -1.80
CA TRP A 21 -0.82 3.29 -3.25
C TRP A 21 -2.24 3.70 -3.64
N HIS A 22 -2.33 4.57 -4.64
CA HIS A 22 -3.59 5.13 -5.14
C HIS A 22 -3.68 4.95 -6.64
N VAL A 23 -4.89 4.76 -7.17
CA VAL A 23 -5.10 4.74 -8.61
C VAL A 23 -4.81 6.12 -9.21
N LYS A 24 -4.04 6.18 -10.29
CA LYS A 24 -3.83 7.43 -11.03
C LYS A 24 -5.13 7.84 -11.72
N LYS A 25 -5.40 9.14 -11.75
CA LYS A 25 -6.65 9.69 -12.30
C LYS A 25 -6.97 9.24 -13.73
N GLU A 26 -5.96 9.03 -14.56
CA GLU A 26 -6.08 8.60 -15.96
C GLU A 26 -6.61 7.16 -16.13
N PHE A 27 -6.47 6.31 -15.10
CA PHE A 27 -6.95 4.92 -15.13
C PHE A 27 -8.26 4.71 -14.38
N LEU A 28 -8.86 5.74 -13.77
CA LEU A 28 -10.14 5.62 -13.05
C LEU A 28 -11.26 5.05 -13.93
N ASN A 29 -11.31 5.45 -15.20
CA ASN A 29 -12.34 5.00 -16.14
C ASN A 29 -12.17 3.53 -16.56
N SER A 30 -10.96 2.99 -16.51
CA SER A 30 -10.65 1.59 -16.83
C SER A 30 -10.44 0.74 -15.59
N TRP A 31 -10.66 1.31 -14.41
CA TRP A 31 -10.40 0.66 -13.14
C TRP A 31 -11.49 -0.37 -12.82
N THR A 32 -11.09 -1.62 -12.65
CA THR A 32 -12.02 -2.71 -12.37
C THR A 32 -12.09 -3.00 -10.88
N GLU A 33 -13.15 -3.68 -10.44
CA GLU A 33 -13.28 -4.14 -9.06
C GLU A 33 -12.14 -5.12 -8.67
N SER A 34 -11.65 -5.91 -9.63
CA SER A 34 -10.51 -6.80 -9.44
C SER A 34 -9.20 -6.01 -9.20
N ASP A 35 -8.98 -4.94 -9.96
CA ASP A 35 -7.84 -4.03 -9.76
C ASP A 35 -7.90 -3.38 -8.38
N GLN A 36 -9.10 -2.95 -7.94
CA GLN A 36 -9.30 -2.38 -6.61
C GLN A 36 -8.96 -3.38 -5.50
N LYS A 37 -9.41 -4.64 -5.61
CA LYS A 37 -9.11 -5.69 -4.62
C LYS A 37 -7.61 -5.94 -4.48
N LEU A 38 -6.87 -5.92 -5.59
CA LEU A 38 -5.43 -6.09 -5.56
C LEU A 38 -4.73 -4.88 -4.92
N LEU A 39 -5.18 -3.67 -5.22
CA LEU A 39 -4.68 -2.44 -4.60
C LEU A 39 -4.94 -2.42 -3.09
N ASP A 40 -6.16 -2.76 -2.67
CA ASP A 40 -6.57 -2.84 -1.27
C ASP A 40 -5.74 -3.87 -0.51
N SER A 41 -5.49 -5.04 -1.10
CA SER A 41 -4.63 -6.06 -0.51
C SER A 41 -3.20 -5.57 -0.32
N CYS A 42 -2.65 -4.83 -1.30
CA CYS A 42 -1.32 -4.24 -1.20
C CYS A 42 -1.25 -3.17 -0.09
N ASN A 43 -2.25 -2.30 -0.01
CA ASN A 43 -2.36 -1.28 1.04
C ASN A 43 -2.58 -1.88 2.43
N GLN A 44 -3.33 -2.98 2.54
CA GLN A 44 -3.50 -3.71 3.78
C GLN A 44 -2.17 -4.32 4.24
N MET A 45 -1.40 -4.93 3.33
CA MET A 45 -0.07 -5.45 3.64
C MET A 45 0.90 -4.34 4.11
N LEU A 46 0.85 -3.16 3.48
CA LEU A 46 1.59 -1.98 3.95
C LEU A 46 1.18 -1.55 5.36
N LYS A 47 -0.12 -1.56 5.65
CA LYS A 47 -0.66 -1.21 6.96
C LYS A 47 -0.22 -2.21 8.02
N ASP A 48 -0.30 -3.50 7.73
CA ASP A 48 0.12 -4.57 8.64
C ASP A 48 1.62 -4.50 8.92
N TYR A 49 2.43 -4.31 7.88
CA TYR A 49 3.88 -4.12 8.03
C TYR A 49 4.21 -2.88 8.88
N ARG A 50 3.50 -1.76 8.69
CA ARG A 50 3.67 -0.56 9.52
C ARG A 50 3.24 -0.78 10.96
N SER A 51 2.14 -1.50 11.18
CA SER A 51 1.64 -1.83 12.51
C SER A 51 2.61 -2.74 13.25
N ASP A 52 3.14 -3.77 12.59
CA ASP A 52 4.14 -4.66 13.16
C ASP A 52 5.47 -3.95 13.38
N ARG A 53 5.92 -3.11 12.44
CA ARG A 53 7.10 -2.28 12.66
C ARG A 53 6.91 -1.29 13.81
N ALA A 54 5.71 -0.73 13.98
CA ALA A 54 5.41 0.10 15.14
C ALA A 54 5.59 -0.68 16.44
N LYS A 55 5.12 -1.94 16.51
CA LYS A 55 5.32 -2.80 17.70
C LYS A 55 6.80 -2.98 18.06
N PHE A 56 7.70 -3.10 17.08
CA PHE A 56 9.14 -3.26 17.34
C PHE A 56 9.88 -1.94 17.64
N VAL A 57 9.31 -0.79 17.26
CA VAL A 57 9.94 0.54 17.51
C VAL A 57 9.58 1.08 18.89
N PHE A 58 8.57 0.51 19.57
CA PHE A 58 8.13 0.93 20.91
C PHE A 58 8.58 -0.04 22.03
N ASP A 59 9.51 -0.96 21.77
CA ASP A 59 10.06 -1.90 22.77
C ASP A 59 11.47 -1.49 23.27
N GLU A 60 11.88 -0.23 23.08
CA GLU A 60 13.14 0.33 23.63
C GLU A 60 12.95 1.27 24.84
N ASP A 61 11.74 1.45 25.37
CA ASP A 61 11.51 2.20 26.62
C ASP A 61 10.49 1.47 27.53
N ILE A 62 10.91 0.37 28.16
CA ILE A 62 10.42 0.01 29.50
C ILE A 62 11.64 -0.06 30.42
N ASP A 63 11.87 1.07 31.09
CA ASP A 63 12.59 1.20 32.36
C ASP A 63 11.88 0.40 33.48
#